data_AF-A0A7C4UNY2-F1
#
_entry.id   AF-A0A7C4UNY2-F1
#
_cell.length_a   1.000
_cell.length_b   1.000
_cell.length_c   1.000
_cell.angle_alpha   90.00
_cell.angle_beta   90.00
_cell.angle_gamma   90.00
#
_symmetry.space_group_name_H-M   'P 1'
#
loop_
_entity.id
_entity.type
_entity.pdbx_description
1 polymer ?
#
loop_
_entity_poly.entity_id
_entity_poly.type
_entity_poly.pdbx_seq_one_letter_code
_entity_poly.pdbx_strand_id
1 'polypeptide(L)'
;MKPGEKVSGVQFDIVMPTGVVVKEVAQGQSAQKANKMATYNMLNASTYRVIVAGLNREILEDGPIALIKFELSEVTTSNKYRIKLSNVVLADPDGNSVSSVIQHGTIIVGEGKLSPSAHSASESSLPLPNANEASKKKAIVLVFIVAGLFGIVMLLLIYSFLIRGKLKSEELPRKGKTHKVRKR
;
A
#
# COMPACT_ATOMS: atom_id res chain seq x y z
N MET A 1 -4.25 -10.53 -12.73
CA MET A 1 -3.88 -11.81 -13.36
C MET A 1 -4.98 -12.81 -13.06
N LYS A 2 -5.33 -13.68 -14.02
CA LYS A 2 -6.23 -14.81 -13.73
C LYS A 2 -5.44 -15.89 -12.96
N PRO A 3 -6.08 -16.71 -12.12
CA PRO A 3 -5.41 -17.83 -11.46
C PRO A 3 -4.77 -18.77 -12.50
N GLY A 4 -3.49 -19.10 -12.32
CA GLY A 4 -2.74 -20.02 -13.19
C GLY A 4 -1.95 -19.36 -14.34
N GLU A 5 -2.13 -18.06 -14.59
CA GLU A 5 -1.29 -17.33 -15.56
C GLU A 5 0.11 -17.06 -14.97
N LYS A 6 1.15 -17.45 -15.70
CA LYS A 6 2.55 -17.19 -15.31
C LYS A 6 2.98 -15.85 -15.89
N VAL A 7 3.41 -14.92 -15.04
CA VAL A 7 3.93 -13.63 -15.48
C VAL A 7 5.37 -13.49 -15.05
N SER A 8 6.24 -13.07 -15.97
CA SER A 8 7.67 -12.85 -15.72
C SER A 8 8.08 -11.39 -15.96
N GLY A 9 7.32 -10.64 -16.77
CA GLY A 9 7.59 -9.23 -17.04
C GLY A 9 6.34 -8.38 -16.98
N VAL A 10 6.47 -7.15 -16.48
CA VAL A 10 5.36 -6.19 -16.37
C VAL A 10 5.81 -4.80 -16.77
N GLN A 11 4.98 -4.11 -17.56
CA GLN A 11 5.06 -2.67 -17.79
C GLN A 11 3.70 -2.03 -17.52
N PHE A 12 3.69 -0.83 -16.94
CA PHE A 12 2.50 -0.01 -16.85
C PHE A 12 2.85 1.48 -16.71
N ASP A 13 1.91 2.33 -17.08
CA ASP A 13 1.99 3.77 -16.85
C ASP A 13 1.11 4.14 -15.66
N ILE A 14 1.67 4.89 -14.72
CA ILE A 14 0.97 5.49 -13.59
C ILE A 14 0.67 6.94 -13.95
N VAL A 15 -0.60 7.31 -13.95
CA VAL A 15 -1.04 8.70 -14.07
C VAL A 15 -1.33 9.22 -12.66
N MET A 16 -0.46 10.11 -12.21
CA MET A 16 -0.55 10.80 -10.93
C MET A 16 -1.46 12.02 -11.01
N PRO A 17 -2.18 12.33 -9.94
CA PRO A 17 -2.96 13.56 -9.85
C PRO A 17 -2.05 14.78 -9.73
N THR A 18 -2.57 15.97 -10.06
CA THR A 18 -1.84 17.23 -9.92
C THR A 18 -1.29 17.41 -8.51
N GLY A 19 -0.05 17.89 -8.39
CA GLY A 19 0.62 18.08 -7.11
C GLY A 19 1.20 16.80 -6.49
N VAL A 20 1.21 15.67 -7.20
CA VAL A 20 1.86 14.41 -6.77
C VAL A 20 3.02 14.08 -7.68
N VAL A 21 4.21 13.94 -7.10
CA VAL A 21 5.45 13.68 -7.85
C VAL A 21 6.09 12.39 -7.38
N VAL A 22 6.31 11.43 -8.28
CA VAL A 22 7.05 10.19 -7.99
C VAL A 22 8.53 10.53 -7.75
N LYS A 23 9.07 10.05 -6.63
CA LYS A 23 10.47 10.26 -6.24
C LYS A 23 11.33 9.01 -6.38
N GLU A 24 10.71 7.84 -6.25
CA GLU A 24 11.41 6.58 -6.31
C GLU A 24 10.44 5.46 -6.69
N VAL A 25 10.94 4.47 -7.43
CA VAL A 25 10.30 3.17 -7.57
C VAL A 25 11.30 2.11 -7.14
N ALA A 26 10.93 1.34 -6.13
CA ALA A 26 11.72 0.22 -5.61
C ALA A 26 11.06 -1.12 -5.96
N GLN A 27 11.83 -2.21 -5.85
CA GLN A 27 11.30 -3.57 -6.03
C GLN A 27 10.22 -3.86 -4.99
N GLY A 28 9.12 -4.44 -5.44
CA GLY A 28 8.17 -5.10 -4.54
C GLY A 28 8.65 -6.49 -4.13
N GLN A 29 8.02 -7.07 -3.11
CA GLN A 29 8.40 -8.38 -2.57
C GLN A 29 8.40 -9.50 -3.62
N SER A 30 7.41 -9.52 -4.53
CA SER A 30 7.31 -10.51 -5.60
C SER A 30 8.46 -10.36 -6.60
N ALA A 31 8.76 -9.11 -6.99
CA ALA A 31 9.90 -8.82 -7.87
C ALA A 31 11.25 -9.19 -7.23
N GLN A 32 11.41 -8.93 -5.93
CA GLN A 32 12.63 -9.29 -5.20
C GLN A 32 12.84 -10.82 -5.21
N LYS A 33 11.80 -11.61 -4.90
CA LYS A 33 11.89 -13.09 -4.92
C LYS A 33 12.20 -13.63 -6.32
N ALA A 34 11.61 -13.03 -7.35
CA ALA A 34 11.81 -13.42 -8.74
C ALA A 34 13.10 -12.85 -9.38
N ASN A 35 13.98 -12.22 -8.57
CA ASN A 35 15.19 -11.55 -9.06
C ASN A 35 14.91 -10.59 -10.23
N LYS A 36 13.85 -9.80 -10.13
CA LYS A 36 13.42 -8.79 -11.11
C LYS A 36 13.70 -7.40 -10.58
N MET A 37 14.22 -6.51 -11.41
CA MET A 37 14.38 -5.09 -11.07
C MET A 37 13.09 -4.32 -11.33
N ALA A 38 12.84 -3.28 -10.54
CA ALA A 38 11.81 -2.29 -10.83
C ALA A 38 12.50 -0.97 -11.20
N THR A 39 12.16 -0.43 -12.36
CA THR A 39 12.69 0.84 -12.87
C THR A 39 11.54 1.71 -13.34
N TYR A 40 11.79 3.02 -13.45
CA TYR A 40 10.77 3.93 -13.94
C TYR A 40 11.36 5.10 -14.72
N ASN A 41 10.55 5.69 -15.57
CA ASN A 41 10.85 6.94 -16.26
C ASN A 41 9.64 7.87 -16.27
N MET A 42 9.87 9.18 -16.23
CA MET A 42 8.82 10.18 -16.39
C MET A 42 8.54 10.36 -17.89
N LEU A 43 7.30 10.12 -18.32
CA LEU A 43 6.87 10.34 -19.70
C LEU A 43 6.42 11.78 -19.93
N ASN A 44 5.80 12.37 -18.90
CA ASN A 44 5.39 13.76 -18.81
C ASN A 44 5.17 14.14 -17.34
N ALA A 45 4.78 15.39 -17.06
CA ALA A 45 4.65 15.92 -15.70
C ALA A 45 3.79 15.08 -14.74
N SER A 46 2.79 14.34 -15.24
CA SER A 46 1.88 13.54 -14.42
C SER A 46 1.97 12.02 -14.67
N THR A 47 2.71 11.58 -15.68
CA THR A 47 2.72 10.17 -16.12
C THR A 47 4.10 9.55 -16.00
N TYR A 48 4.18 8.41 -15.33
CA TYR A 48 5.41 7.66 -15.11
C TYR A 48 5.26 6.23 -15.62
N ARG A 49 6.18 5.78 -16.47
CA ARG A 49 6.25 4.39 -16.91
C ARG A 49 7.07 3.60 -15.91
N VAL A 50 6.53 2.49 -15.43
CA VAL A 50 7.22 1.51 -14.58
C VAL A 50 7.42 0.23 -15.36
N ILE A 51 8.63 -0.32 -15.27
CA ILE A 51 9.00 -1.62 -15.84
C ILE A 51 9.53 -2.48 -14.70
N VAL A 52 8.93 -3.66 -14.53
CA VAL A 52 9.38 -4.71 -13.63
C VAL A 52 9.80 -5.92 -14.46
N ALA A 53 11.11 -6.13 -14.59
CA ALA A 53 11.68 -7.15 -15.46
C ALA A 53 13.10 -7.55 -15.01
N GLY A 54 13.64 -8.62 -15.58
CA GLY A 54 15.00 -9.10 -15.33
C GLY A 54 15.46 -10.02 -16.45
N LEU A 55 16.76 -10.31 -16.50
CA LEU A 55 17.37 -11.20 -17.48
C LEU A 55 17.21 -12.68 -17.09
N ASN A 56 16.01 -13.05 -16.65
CA ASN A 56 15.67 -14.41 -16.25
C ASN A 56 14.17 -14.65 -16.40
N ARG A 57 13.77 -15.91 -16.33
CA ARG A 57 12.41 -16.38 -16.62
C ARG A 57 11.56 -16.63 -15.37
N GLU A 58 12.06 -16.24 -14.20
CA GLU A 58 11.36 -16.47 -12.93
C GLU A 58 9.99 -15.80 -12.90
N ILE A 59 9.03 -16.45 -12.26
CA ILE A 59 7.65 -16.00 -12.21
C ILE A 59 7.49 -14.98 -11.07
N LEU A 60 6.77 -13.90 -11.34
CA LEU A 60 6.27 -12.98 -10.32
C LEU A 60 5.11 -13.66 -9.58
N GLU A 61 5.33 -14.00 -8.31
CA GLU A 61 4.29 -14.47 -7.41
C GLU A 61 3.24 -13.38 -7.11
N ASP A 62 2.12 -13.77 -6.52
CA ASP A 62 1.14 -12.83 -5.99
C ASP A 62 1.78 -11.92 -4.93
N GLY A 63 1.52 -10.61 -5.04
CA GLY A 63 2.01 -9.61 -4.11
C GLY A 63 2.53 -8.34 -4.80
N PRO A 64 3.13 -7.41 -4.04
CA PRO A 64 3.67 -6.18 -4.60
C PRO A 64 4.81 -6.49 -5.58
N ILE A 65 4.71 -5.96 -6.80
CA ILE A 65 5.78 -6.04 -7.81
C ILE A 65 6.66 -4.79 -7.84
N ALA A 66 6.13 -3.65 -7.39
CA ALA A 66 6.83 -2.38 -7.28
C ALA A 66 6.31 -1.57 -6.08
N LEU A 67 7.18 -0.78 -5.46
CA LEU A 67 6.85 0.15 -4.39
C LEU A 67 7.13 1.57 -4.88
N ILE A 68 6.11 2.43 -4.89
CA ILE A 68 6.21 3.79 -5.44
C ILE A 68 6.24 4.78 -4.28
N LYS A 69 7.33 5.54 -4.17
CA LYS A 69 7.44 6.66 -3.24
C LYS A 69 7.16 7.95 -4.00
N PHE A 70 6.36 8.83 -3.40
CA PHE A 70 6.00 10.11 -3.99
C PHE A 70 5.95 11.20 -2.92
N GLU A 71 6.00 12.44 -3.37
CA GLU A 71 5.80 13.63 -2.55
C GLU A 71 4.55 14.38 -3.01
N LEU A 72 3.94 15.07 -2.05
CA LEU A 72 2.80 15.96 -2.26
C LEU A 72 3.34 17.40 -2.26
N SER A 73 3.33 18.08 -3.39
CA SER A 73 3.82 19.46 -3.51
C SER A 73 2.73 20.51 -3.26
N GLU A 74 1.49 20.22 -3.65
CA GLU A 74 0.38 21.21 -3.64
C GLU A 74 -0.93 20.65 -3.06
N VAL A 75 -0.86 19.46 -2.45
CA VAL A 75 -2.06 18.75 -1.99
C VAL A 75 -2.41 19.19 -0.57
N THR A 76 -3.10 20.32 -0.47
CA THR A 76 -3.38 21.02 0.80
C THR A 76 -4.73 20.66 1.41
N THR A 77 -5.65 20.10 0.63
CA THR A 77 -7.02 19.77 1.09
C THR A 77 -7.19 18.29 1.37
N SER A 78 -7.84 17.99 2.50
CA SER A 78 -8.34 16.65 2.83
C SER A 78 -9.22 16.14 1.71
N ASN A 79 -8.75 15.18 0.94
CA ASN A 79 -9.41 14.73 -0.27
C ASN A 79 -8.89 13.36 -0.73
N LYS A 80 -9.63 12.74 -1.64
CA LYS A 80 -9.29 11.47 -2.31
C LYS A 80 -8.80 11.77 -3.72
N TYR A 81 -7.55 11.42 -4.00
CA TYR A 81 -6.95 11.59 -5.33
C TYR A 81 -6.79 10.24 -6.01
N ARG A 82 -7.42 10.07 -7.17
CA ARG A 82 -7.37 8.82 -7.93
C ARG A 82 -6.04 8.71 -8.67
N ILE A 83 -5.38 7.56 -8.53
CA ILE A 83 -4.22 7.16 -9.34
C ILE A 83 -4.73 6.23 -10.44
N LYS A 84 -4.47 6.56 -11.71
CA LYS A 84 -4.85 5.68 -12.82
C LYS A 84 -3.65 4.84 -13.27
N LEU A 85 -3.97 3.65 -13.76
CA LEU A 85 -3.03 2.76 -14.43
C LEU A 85 -3.47 2.67 -15.88
N SER A 86 -2.52 2.73 -16.80
CA SER A 86 -2.74 2.64 -18.24
C SER A 86 -1.57 1.92 -18.91
N ASN A 87 -1.70 1.56 -20.18
CA ASN A 87 -0.65 0.90 -20.96
C ASN A 87 -0.04 -0.32 -20.25
N VAL A 88 -0.91 -1.12 -19.62
CA VAL A 88 -0.50 -2.31 -18.86
C VAL A 88 -0.18 -3.43 -19.85
N VAL A 89 1.05 -3.92 -19.80
CA VAL A 89 1.55 -5.06 -20.57
C VAL A 89 2.10 -6.08 -19.59
N LEU A 90 1.61 -7.32 -19.68
CA LEU A 90 2.14 -8.46 -18.93
C LEU A 90 2.71 -9.46 -19.92
N ALA A 91 3.87 -10.02 -19.59
CA ALA A 91 4.52 -11.04 -20.39
C ALA A 91 4.75 -12.32 -19.57
N ASP A 92 4.50 -13.47 -20.19
CA ASP A 92 4.87 -14.77 -19.62
C ASP A 92 6.39 -15.01 -19.74
N PRO A 93 6.93 -16.11 -19.19
CA PRO A 93 8.36 -16.42 -19.31
C PRO A 93 8.87 -16.57 -20.75
N ASP A 94 7.99 -16.84 -21.72
CA ASP A 94 8.28 -16.98 -23.15
C ASP A 94 8.13 -15.68 -23.93
N GLY A 95 7.72 -14.59 -23.27
CA GLY A 95 7.49 -13.30 -23.89
C GLY A 95 6.11 -13.14 -24.54
N ASN A 96 5.22 -14.11 -24.37
CA ASN A 96 3.85 -13.98 -24.87
C ASN A 96 3.04 -13.03 -23.98
N SER A 97 2.10 -12.32 -24.60
CA SER A 97 1.21 -11.41 -23.87
C SER A 97 0.27 -12.16 -22.93
N VAL A 98 0.14 -11.67 -21.70
CA VAL A 98 -0.78 -12.18 -20.68
C VAL A 98 -1.89 -11.18 -20.41
N SER A 99 -3.12 -11.66 -20.24
CA SER A 99 -4.28 -10.80 -19.99
C SER A 99 -4.21 -10.11 -18.62
N SER A 100 -4.65 -8.87 -18.53
CA SER A 100 -4.64 -8.11 -17.28
C SER A 100 -6.04 -7.58 -16.92
N VAL A 101 -6.30 -7.49 -15.62
CA VAL A 101 -7.45 -6.77 -15.06
C VAL A 101 -6.87 -5.62 -14.25
N ILE A 102 -7.29 -4.40 -14.55
CA ILE A 102 -6.69 -3.19 -14.01
C ILE A 102 -7.52 -2.70 -12.82
N GLN A 103 -6.87 -2.52 -11.68
CA GLN A 103 -7.44 -1.83 -10.52
C GLN A 103 -6.68 -0.52 -10.27
N HIS A 104 -7.42 0.58 -10.24
CA HIS A 104 -6.86 1.91 -10.00
C HIS A 104 -6.62 2.16 -8.51
N GLY A 105 -5.59 2.96 -8.21
CA GLY A 105 -5.24 3.35 -6.85
C GLY A 105 -5.98 4.61 -6.38
N THR A 106 -5.93 4.87 -5.08
CA THR A 106 -6.42 6.12 -4.48
C THR A 106 -5.46 6.56 -3.36
N ILE A 107 -5.07 7.83 -3.38
CA ILE A 107 -4.39 8.49 -2.27
C ILE A 107 -5.47 9.17 -1.43
N ILE A 108 -5.47 8.90 -0.13
CA ILE A 108 -6.36 9.57 0.82
C ILE A 108 -5.50 10.49 1.68
N VAL A 109 -5.72 11.80 1.54
CA VAL A 109 -5.09 12.81 2.40
C VAL A 109 -6.12 13.18 3.46
N GLY A 110 -5.81 12.92 4.73
CA GLY A 110 -6.68 13.30 5.85
C GLY A 110 -6.39 14.72 6.35
N GLU A 111 -7.35 15.28 7.10
CA GLU A 111 -7.10 16.49 7.88
C GLU A 111 -6.06 16.18 8.96
N GLY A 112 -4.87 16.76 8.82
CA GLY A 112 -4.00 16.88 9.97
C GLY A 112 -4.61 17.92 10.89
N LYS A 113 -5.21 17.54 12.02
CA LYS A 113 -5.31 18.48 13.13
C LYS A 113 -3.88 18.90 13.47
N LEU A 114 -3.50 20.11 13.10
CA LEU A 114 -2.51 20.82 13.89
C LEU A 114 -3.15 20.90 15.27
N SER A 115 -2.73 20.06 16.22
CA SER A 115 -2.97 20.38 17.61
C SER A 115 -2.27 21.73 17.80
N PRO A 116 -2.98 22.83 18.10
CA PRO A 116 -2.28 23.98 18.61
C PRO A 116 -1.61 23.49 19.89
N SER A 117 -0.28 23.45 19.91
CA SER A 117 0.43 23.40 21.18
C SER A 117 -0.13 24.57 21.99
N ALA A 118 -0.72 24.24 23.14
CA ALA A 118 -1.39 25.20 23.99
C ALA A 118 -0.43 26.38 24.22
N HIS A 119 -0.86 27.57 23.80
CA HIS A 119 -0.27 28.81 24.25
C HIS A 119 -0.59 28.94 25.74
N SER A 120 0.30 28.52 26.63
CA SER A 120 0.44 29.21 27.91
C SER A 120 1.43 30.34 27.68
N ALA A 121 0.89 31.56 27.54
CA ALA A 121 1.69 32.76 27.60
C ALA A 121 2.37 32.85 28.97
N SER A 122 3.70 32.91 28.98
CA SER A 122 4.48 33.65 29.96
C SER A 122 5.66 34.25 29.21
N GLU A 123 5.61 35.57 29.01
CA GLU A 123 6.63 36.37 28.34
C GLU A 123 7.98 36.27 29.08
N SER A 124 9.08 36.06 28.35
CA SER A 124 10.32 36.87 28.49
C SER A 124 11.48 36.40 27.56
N SER A 125 12.01 37.39 26.81
CA SER A 125 13.35 37.53 26.20
C SER A 125 13.85 36.71 24.97
N LEU A 126 13.85 37.37 23.78
CA LEU A 126 14.88 37.54 22.68
C LEU A 126 15.72 36.33 22.11
N PRO A 127 16.34 36.44 20.90
CA PRO A 127 15.83 36.33 19.52
C PRO A 127 16.34 35.06 18.73
N LEU A 128 15.76 34.85 17.52
CA LEU A 128 15.76 33.69 16.59
C LEU A 128 17.10 32.97 16.26
N PRO A 129 17.02 31.68 15.86
CA PRO A 129 17.43 31.36 14.48
C PRO A 129 16.33 30.66 13.66
N ASN A 130 16.26 31.06 12.39
CA ASN A 130 15.38 30.57 11.32
C ASN A 130 15.38 29.03 11.20
N ALA A 131 14.24 28.40 11.44
CA ALA A 131 13.99 26.98 11.15
C ALA A 131 13.10 26.86 9.91
N ASN A 132 13.66 27.17 8.76
CA ASN A 132 13.19 26.70 7.45
C ASN A 132 13.55 25.22 7.29
N GLU A 133 12.99 24.36 8.15
CA GLU A 133 12.87 22.93 7.86
C GLU A 133 11.45 22.67 7.36
N ALA A 134 11.31 22.69 6.03
CA ALA A 134 10.13 22.22 5.35
C ALA A 134 9.80 20.79 5.81
N SER A 135 8.69 20.64 6.53
CA SER A 135 8.14 19.35 6.94
C SER A 135 7.79 18.52 5.69
N LYS A 136 8.76 17.73 5.20
CA LYS A 136 8.53 16.75 4.14
C LYS A 136 7.70 15.60 4.72
N LYS A 137 6.39 15.66 4.49
CA LYS A 137 5.47 14.55 4.77
C LYS A 137 5.83 13.37 3.86
N LYS A 138 6.45 12.33 4.42
CA LYS A 138 6.66 11.05 3.73
C LYS A 138 5.37 10.24 3.79
N ALA A 139 4.67 10.13 2.65
CA ALA A 139 3.54 9.22 2.50
C ALA A 139 4.02 7.97 1.73
N ILE A 140 3.78 6.78 2.30
CA ILE A 140 4.03 5.49 1.65
C ILE A 140 2.69 5.00 1.11
N VAL A 141 2.56 4.78 -0.20
CA VAL A 141 1.42 4.05 -0.77
C VAL A 141 1.90 2.72 -1.31
N LEU A 142 1.26 1.67 -0.82
CA LEU A 142 1.48 0.30 -1.26
C LEU A 142 0.53 0.02 -2.44
N VAL A 143 1.08 -0.12 -3.64
CA VAL A 143 0.28 -0.51 -4.81
C VAL A 143 0.17 -2.02 -4.84
N PHE A 144 -1.01 -2.54 -4.51
CA PHE A 144 -1.36 -3.94 -4.70
C PHE A 144 -1.92 -4.11 -6.11
N ILE A 145 -1.19 -4.80 -6.98
CA ILE A 145 -1.82 -5.39 -8.17
C ILE A 145 -2.41 -6.71 -7.70
N VAL A 146 -3.71 -6.72 -7.43
CA VAL A 146 -4.40 -7.94 -7.01
C VAL A 146 -4.49 -8.88 -8.21
N ALA A 147 -3.70 -9.94 -8.16
CA ALA A 147 -3.87 -11.14 -8.97
C ALA A 147 -4.89 -12.05 -8.28
N GLY A 148 -5.92 -12.48 -9.01
CA GLY A 148 -6.93 -13.42 -8.52
C GLY A 148 -7.86 -12.89 -7.43
N LEU A 149 -9.16 -13.15 -7.58
CA LEU A 149 -10.25 -12.75 -6.68
C LEU A 149 -10.18 -13.36 -5.26
N PHE A 150 -9.08 -14.01 -4.86
CA PHE A 150 -8.96 -14.77 -3.61
C PHE A 150 -8.45 -13.95 -2.42
N GLY A 151 -7.64 -12.91 -2.64
CA GLY A 151 -7.01 -12.14 -1.56
C GLY A 151 -8.03 -11.49 -0.62
N ILE A 152 -9.12 -10.92 -1.15
CA ILE A 152 -10.17 -10.26 -0.36
C ILE A 152 -11.01 -11.27 0.41
N VAL A 153 -11.33 -12.42 -0.18
CA VAL A 153 -12.10 -13.49 0.50
C VAL A 153 -11.26 -14.14 1.61
N MET A 154 -9.96 -14.36 1.39
CA MET A 154 -9.06 -14.91 2.40
C MET A 154 -8.80 -13.90 3.54
N LEU A 155 -8.68 -12.60 3.25
CA LEU A 155 -8.60 -11.54 4.27
C LEU A 155 -9.88 -11.43 5.10
N LEU A 156 -11.06 -11.56 4.48
CA LEU A 156 -12.34 -11.57 5.19
C LEU A 156 -12.51 -12.85 6.04
N LEU A 157 -12.01 -14.00 5.58
CA LEU A 157 -12.01 -15.24 6.37
C LEU A 157 -11.01 -15.16 7.54
N ILE A 158 -9.81 -14.61 7.33
CA ILE A 158 -8.83 -14.36 8.40
C ILE A 158 -9.39 -13.35 9.41
N TYR A 159 -9.99 -12.26 8.95
CA TYR A 159 -10.61 -11.25 9.82
C TYR A 159 -11.78 -11.84 10.63
N SER A 160 -12.61 -12.67 10.00
CA SER A 160 -13.69 -13.40 10.68
C SER A 160 -13.15 -14.42 11.70
N PHE A 161 -12.02 -15.07 11.42
CA PHE A 161 -11.34 -15.99 12.33
C PHE A 161 -10.70 -15.26 13.52
N LEU A 162 -10.08 -14.10 13.30
CA LEU A 162 -9.52 -13.23 14.34
C LEU A 162 -10.59 -12.69 15.29
N ILE A 163 -11.77 -12.29 14.78
CA ILE A 163 -12.89 -11.85 15.64
C ILE A 163 -13.40 -13.02 16.50
N ARG A 164 -13.57 -14.22 15.92
CA ARG A 164 -14.01 -15.40 16.67
C ARG A 164 -13.00 -15.85 17.73
N GLY A 165 -11.70 -15.70 17.45
CA GLY A 165 -10.64 -16.00 18.41
C GLY A 165 -10.62 -15.03 19.61
N LYS A 166 -10.93 -13.75 19.37
CA LYS A 166 -10.88 -12.70 20.41
C LYS A 166 -12.07 -12.68 21.36
N LEU A 167 -13.24 -13.16 20.92
CA LEU A 167 -14.43 -13.29 21.77
C LEU A 167 -14.34 -14.44 22.78
N LYS A 168 -13.48 -15.43 22.54
CA LYS A 168 -13.35 -16.62 23.41
C LYS A 168 -12.44 -16.40 24.63
N SER A 169 -11.70 -15.28 24.67
CA SER A 169 -10.74 -14.95 25.73
C SER A 169 -11.23 -13.92 26.74
N GLU A 170 -12.46 -13.41 26.61
CA GLU A 170 -12.99 -12.34 27.49
C GLU A 170 -14.10 -12.77 28.46
N GLU A 171 -14.38 -14.07 28.59
CA GLU A 171 -15.15 -14.56 29.75
C GLU A 171 -14.23 -14.67 30.98
N LEU A 172 -14.20 -13.61 31.78
CA LEU A 172 -13.55 -13.53 33.09
C LEU A 172 -14.05 -14.61 34.07
N PRO A 173 -13.20 -15.12 34.99
CA PRO A 173 -13.56 -16.17 35.92
C PRO A 173 -14.38 -15.61 37.10
N ARG A 174 -15.61 -16.07 37.29
CA ARG A 174 -16.32 -15.97 38.58
C ARG A 174 -16.51 -17.34 39.22
N LYS A 175 -15.67 -17.54 40.25
CA LYS A 175 -15.69 -18.53 41.33
C LYS A 175 -17.10 -18.67 41.96
N GLY A 176 -17.60 -19.89 42.15
CA GLY A 176 -18.89 -20.09 42.84
C GLY A 176 -19.41 -21.53 42.98
N LYS A 177 -18.70 -22.35 43.77
CA LYS A 177 -19.20 -23.40 44.71
C LYS A 177 -20.43 -24.28 44.35
N THR A 178 -20.15 -25.57 44.17
CA THR A 178 -20.79 -26.78 44.78
C THR A 178 -22.30 -26.80 45.06
N HIS A 179 -23.01 -27.76 44.44
CA HIS A 179 -23.72 -28.78 45.23
C HIS A 179 -23.85 -30.13 44.52
N LYS A 180 -23.77 -31.16 45.36
CA LYS A 180 -23.72 -32.61 45.14
C LYS A 180 -25.11 -33.17 44.81
N VAL A 181 -25.18 -34.43 44.35
CA VAL A 181 -26.28 -35.45 44.43
C VAL A 181 -26.55 -36.06 43.03
N ARG A 182 -26.75 -37.37 42.77
CA ARG A 182 -26.46 -38.68 43.42
C ARG A 182 -27.00 -39.77 42.44
N LYS A 183 -26.19 -40.81 42.15
CA LYS A 183 -26.57 -42.21 41.75
C LYS A 183 -27.36 -42.39 40.43
N ARG A 184 -27.24 -43.50 39.70
CA ARG A 184 -27.13 -44.91 40.11
C ARG A 184 -26.00 -45.67 39.45
#